data_AF-A0A060ICV0-F1
#
_entry.id   AF-A0A060ICV0-F1
#
_cell.length_a   1.000
_cell.length_b   1.000
_cell.length_c   1.000
_cell.angle_alpha   90.00
_cell.angle_beta   90.00
_cell.angle_gamma   90.00
#
_symmetry.space_group_name_H-M   'P 1'
#
loop_
_entity.id
_entity.type
_entity.pdbx_description
1 polymer ?
#
loop_
_entity_poly.entity_id
_entity_poly.type
_entity_poly.pdbx_seq_one_letter_code
_entity_poly.pdbx_strand_id
1 'polypeptide(L)' 'MNATSEQHAISLAKAFATEKGLRFEEPISARHLAVDQYLVTFAVEGASDPNTVIDPPEFIVQVDLGRNEVTLLPAM' A
#
# COMPACT_ATOMS: atom_id res chain seq x y z
N MET A 1 -2.88 -12.44 -14.73
CA MET A 1 -2.34 -11.79 -13.52
C MET A 1 -0.95 -12.36 -13.28
N ASN A 2 0.09 -11.52 -13.20
CA ASN A 2 1.47 -11.95 -13.05
C ASN A 2 1.85 -11.84 -11.57
N ALA A 3 1.88 -12.95 -10.84
CA ALA A 3 2.15 -12.97 -9.40
C ALA A 3 3.48 -12.27 -9.03
N THR A 4 4.47 -12.30 -9.93
CA THR A 4 5.74 -11.58 -9.79
C THR A 4 5.59 -10.06 -9.79
N SER A 5 4.72 -9.50 -10.65
CA SER A 5 4.50 -8.05 -10.75
C SER A 5 3.78 -7.51 -9.53
N GLU A 6 2.81 -8.25 -8.99
CA GLU A 6 2.10 -7.88 -7.77
C GLU A 6 3.04 -7.84 -6.55
N GLN A 7 3.87 -8.87 -6.38
CA GLN A 7 4.87 -8.91 -5.30
C GLN A 7 5.91 -7.79 -5.43
N HIS A 8 6.29 -7.45 -6.67
CA HIS A 8 7.18 -6.32 -6.93
C HIS A 8 6.51 -4.99 -6.55
N ALA A 9 5.26 -4.78 -6.92
CA ALA A 9 4.50 -3.58 -6.55
C ALA A 9 4.34 -3.44 -5.03
N ILE A 10 4.02 -4.53 -4.33
CA ILE A 10 3.95 -4.56 -2.87
C ILE A 10 5.31 -4.17 -2.26
N SER A 11 6.41 -4.72 -2.78
CA SER A 11 7.75 -4.43 -2.28
C SER A 11 8.13 -2.96 -2.45
N LEU A 12 7.83 -2.36 -3.61
CA LEU A 12 8.06 -0.93 -3.87
C LEU A 12 7.20 -0.05 -2.97
N ALA A 13 5.93 -0.43 -2.76
CA ALA A 13 5.03 0.30 -1.88
C ALA A 13 5.51 0.26 -0.40
N LYS A 14 5.98 -0.90 0.08
CA LYS A 14 6.59 -1.05 1.42
C LYS A 14 7.83 -0.18 1.57
N ALA A 15 8.71 -0.17 0.56
CA ALA A 15 9.92 0.64 0.56
C ALA A 15 9.57 2.14 0.62
N PHE A 16 8.67 2.60 -0.25
CA PHE A 16 8.22 3.98 -0.27
C PHE A 16 7.59 4.42 1.06
N ALA A 17 6.71 3.60 1.65
CA ALA A 17 6.09 3.90 2.94
C ALA A 17 7.14 4.05 4.05
N THR A 18 8.15 3.17 4.05
CA THR A 18 9.29 3.24 4.98
C THR A 18 10.11 4.51 4.77
N GLU A 19 10.41 4.88 3.51
CA GLU A 19 11.14 6.12 3.17
C GLU A 19 10.39 7.38 3.58
N LYS A 20 9.05 7.34 3.56
CA LYS A 20 8.19 8.43 4.04
C LYS A 20 8.02 8.44 5.56
N GLY A 21 8.59 7.47 6.28
CA GLY A 21 8.45 7.34 7.72
C GLY A 21 7.05 6.90 8.17
N LEU A 22 6.26 6.33 7.26
CA LEU A 22 4.94 5.79 7.59
C LEU A 22 5.13 4.45 8.31
N ARG A 23 4.39 4.26 9.41
CA ARG A 23 4.34 2.98 10.10
C ARG A 23 3.14 2.19 9.59
N PHE A 24 3.35 0.92 9.26
CA PHE A 24 2.35 0.06 8.67
C PHE A 24 2.53 -1.39 9.10
N GLU A 25 1.43 -2.13 9.17
CA GLU A 25 1.45 -3.57 9.41
C GLU A 25 1.71 -4.34 8.09
N GLU A 26 1.02 -5.44 7.86
CA GLU A 26 1.02 -6.08 6.53
C GLU A 26 0.06 -5.33 5.57
N PRO A 27 0.37 -5.30 4.26
CA PRO A 27 -0.53 -4.75 3.26
C PRO A 27 -1.84 -5.55 3.28
N ILE A 28 -2.95 -4.83 3.40
CA ILE A 28 -4.31 -5.38 3.47
C ILE A 28 -4.71 -5.95 2.11
N SER A 29 -4.36 -5.23 1.04
CA SER A 29 -4.67 -5.64 -0.31
C SER A 29 -3.73 -5.02 -1.34
N ALA A 30 -3.55 -5.72 -2.46
CA ALA A 30 -2.94 -5.19 -3.66
C ALA A 30 -3.93 -5.36 -4.82
N ARG A 31 -4.47 -4.24 -5.33
CA ARG A 31 -5.44 -4.21 -6.41
C ARG A 31 -4.77 -3.78 -7.70
N HIS A 32 -4.81 -4.63 -8.72
CA HIS A 32 -4.40 -4.26 -10.07
C HIS A 32 -5.41 -3.29 -10.70
N LEU A 33 -4.94 -2.13 -11.19
CA LEU A 33 -5.76 -1.12 -11.85
C LEU A 33 -5.71 -1.24 -13.37
N ALA A 34 -4.49 -1.26 -13.91
CA ALA A 34 -4.19 -1.25 -15.33
C ALA A 34 -2.84 -1.93 -15.55
N VAL A 35 -2.42 -2.08 -16.80
CA VAL A 35 -1.10 -2.64 -17.15
C VAL A 35 -0.02 -1.94 -16.33
N ASP A 36 0.73 -2.72 -15.56
CA ASP A 36 1.80 -2.26 -14.68
C ASP A 36 1.40 -1.31 -13.53
N GLN A 37 0.10 -1.09 -13.30
CA GLN A 37 -0.40 -0.21 -12.24
C GLN A 37 -1.14 -0.97 -11.15
N TYR A 38 -0.75 -0.71 -9.91
CA TYR A 38 -1.28 -1.34 -8.70
C TYR A 38 -1.61 -0.30 -7.64
N LEU A 39 -2.69 -0.53 -6.89
CA LEU A 39 -2.96 0.13 -5.61
C LEU A 39 -2.66 -0.86 -4.50
N VAL A 40 -1.81 -0.45 -3.57
CA VAL A 40 -1.48 -1.22 -2.37
C VAL A 40 -2.04 -0.47 -1.16
N THR A 41 -2.91 -1.14 -0.41
CA THR A 41 -3.55 -0.59 0.79
C THR A 41 -2.85 -1.12 2.03
N PHE A 42 -2.50 -0.23 2.95
CA PHE A 42 -1.84 -0.55 4.20
C PHE A 42 -2.68 -0.10 5.39
N ALA A 43 -2.73 -0.92 6.44
CA ALA A 43 -3.14 -0.50 7.77
C ALA A 43 -2.00 0.28 8.44
N VAL A 44 -2.33 1.38 9.11
CA VAL A 44 -1.37 2.13 9.94
C VAL A 44 -1.07 1.34 11.21
N GLU A 45 0.21 1.09 11.48
CA GLU A 45 0.64 0.37 12.68
C GLU A 45 0.25 1.12 13.96
N GLY A 46 -0.26 0.38 14.95
CA GLY A 46 -0.64 0.93 16.26
C GLY A 46 -2.01 1.62 16.27
N ALA A 47 -2.72 1.62 15.15
CA ALA A 47 -4.08 2.14 15.08
C ALA A 47 -5.16 1.07 15.26
N SER A 48 -4.77 -0.21 15.18
CA SER A 48 -5.55 -1.38 15.59
C SER A 48 -5.61 -1.45 17.13
N ASP A 49 -6.39 -0.58 17.78
CA ASP A 49 -6.72 -0.75 19.20
C ASP A 49 -7.74 -1.89 19.32
N PRO A 50 -7.45 -2.99 20.04
CA PRO A 50 -8.35 -4.13 20.15
C PRO A 50 -9.69 -3.83 20.84
N ASN A 51 -9.83 -2.64 21.45
CA ASN A 51 -11.09 -2.16 22.04
C ASN A 51 -11.85 -1.20 21.12
N THR A 52 -11.27 -0.84 19.98
CA THR A 52 -11.88 0.07 19.01
C THR A 52 -12.60 -0.74 17.93
N VAL A 53 -13.91 -0.52 17.79
CA VAL A 53 -14.78 -1.12 16.76
C VAL A 53 -14.66 -0.37 15.41
N ILE A 54 -13.63 0.47 15.27
CA ILE A 54 -13.38 1.29 14.08
C ILE A 54 -12.24 0.63 13.34
N ASP A 55 -12.41 0.46 12.02
CA ASP A 55 -11.34 -0.03 11.16
C ASP A 55 -10.07 0.82 11.36
N PRO A 56 -8.89 0.19 11.46
CA PRO A 56 -7.65 0.93 11.62
C PRO A 56 -7.49 1.90 10.45
N PRO A 57 -7.05 3.15 10.67
CA PRO A 57 -6.75 4.08 9.59
C PRO A 57 -5.83 3.42 8.56
N GLU A 58 -6.23 3.58 7.30
CA GLU A 58 -5.53 3.01 6.16
C GLU A 58 -4.89 4.11 5.32
N PHE A 59 -3.85 3.76 4.56
CA PHE A 59 -3.37 4.60 3.48
C PHE A 59 -3.12 3.78 2.22
N ILE A 60 -3.25 4.44 1.07
CA ILE A 60 -3.17 3.79 -0.24
C ILE A 60 -1.95 4.33 -0.98
N VAL A 61 -1.13 3.41 -1.47
CA VAL A 61 0.01 3.70 -2.33
C VAL A 61 -0.29 3.23 -3.74
N GLN A 62 -0.21 4.14 -4.71
CA GLN A 62 -0.24 3.79 -6.12
C GLN A 62 1.18 3.52 -6.61
N VAL A 63 1.36 2.37 -7.26
CA VAL A 63 2.62 1.93 -7.89
C VAL A 63 2.39 1.79 -9.38
N ASP A 64 3.20 2.50 -10.17
CA ASP A 64 3.29 2.34 -11.62
C ASP A 64 4.65 1.71 -11.94
N LEU A 65 4.66 0.40 -12.23
CA LEU A 65 5.87 -0.35 -12.56
C LEU A 65 6.43 0.04 -13.95
N GLY A 66 5.57 0.48 -14.87
CA GLY A 66 5.96 0.85 -16.23
C GLY A 66 6.72 2.17 -16.26
N ARG A 67 6.37 3.09 -15.35
CA ARG A 67 7.03 4.39 -15.15
C ARG A 67 8.02 4.39 -13.99
N ASN A 68 8.07 3.31 -13.21
CA ASN A 68 8.82 3.21 -11.94
C ASN A 68 8.49 4.37 -10.99
N GLU A 69 7.21 4.70 -10.88
CA GLU A 69 6.69 5.78 -10.04
C GLU A 69 5.89 5.20 -8.86
N VAL A 70 6.07 5.78 -7.67
CA VAL A 70 5.31 5.41 -6.47
C VAL A 70 4.76 6.66 -5.82
N THR A 71 3.46 6.69 -5.56
CA THR A 71 2.74 7.88 -5.07
C THR A 71 1.82 7.51 -3.91
N LEU A 72 1.85 8.30 -2.84
CA LEU A 72 0.85 8.24 -1.78
C LEU A 72 -0.43 8.92 -2.27
N LEU A 73 -1.55 8.21 -2.26
CA LEU A 73 -2.83 8.83 -2.53
C LEU A 73 -3.30 9.61 -1.30
N PRO A 74 -3.93 10.78 -1.48
CA PRO A 74 -4.54 11.50 -0.37
C PRO A 74 -5.65 10.63 0.25
N ALA A 75 -5.71 10.58 1.58
CA ALA A 75 -6.84 9.99 2.29
C ALA A 75 -8.12 10.75 1.92
N MET A 76 -9.20 10.03 1.60
CA MET A 76 -10.51 10.61 1.24
C MET A 76 -11.27 11.08 2.48
#